data_AF-A0A4P7BA81-F1
#
_entry.id   AF-A0A4P7BA81-F1
#
_cell.length_a   1.000
_cell.length_b   1.000
_cell.length_c   1.000
_cell.angle_alpha   90.00
_cell.angle_beta   90.00
_cell.angle_gamma   90.00
#
_symmetry.space_group_name_H-M   'P 1'
#
loop_
_entity.id
_entity.type
_entity.pdbx_description
1 polymer ?
#
loop_
_entity_poly.entity_id
_entity_poly.type
_entity_poly.pdbx_seq_one_letter_code
_entity_poly.pdbx_strand_id
1 'polypeptide(L)'
;MADLYAAVTDDALNRIAGFLHARAPYLFNYVAPSLRPRLDDAGAVIGYEENWVVCTEVDPPPPPGVPRYRRIPPFQLPGVPIRLPCAIQLIHLRFDFHPGDTIALPPELPGPLAPQRFALEAMIEFGLACVPPAAVAPPVLSTHSHAWDLPVLPVDRLECFLIRIFVVGHLITGIGGMPQQIGLELDGLEIADIKPAGLEGAVECYLIAMLKGAILPQLVLALQAVPIHTLGLTAVTPSLSAGLPNNPAVENNALHVWLDLAFA
;
A
#
# COMPACT_ATOMS: atom_id res chain seq x y z
N MET A 1 0.86 4.77 -36.83
CA MET A 1 1.17 6.12 -36.30
C MET A 1 0.16 6.34 -35.21
N ALA A 2 0.61 6.69 -34.00
CA ALA A 2 -0.27 6.88 -32.86
C ALA A 2 -0.92 8.28 -32.90
N ASP A 3 -2.15 8.40 -32.40
CA ASP A 3 -2.85 9.68 -32.32
C ASP A 3 -2.41 10.49 -31.09
N LEU A 4 -2.07 9.81 -29.99
CA LEU A 4 -1.63 10.39 -28.74
C LEU A 4 -0.40 9.66 -28.21
N TYR A 5 0.56 10.45 -27.70
CA TYR A 5 1.71 9.97 -26.96
C TYR A 5 1.70 10.58 -25.57
N ALA A 6 1.90 9.74 -24.55
CA ALA A 6 2.06 10.16 -23.17
C ALA A 6 3.28 9.48 -22.56
N ALA A 7 3.96 10.19 -21.68
CA ALA A 7 5.07 9.64 -20.90
C ALA A 7 5.00 10.16 -19.46
N VAL A 8 5.33 9.30 -18.51
CA VAL A 8 5.47 9.67 -17.10
C VAL A 8 6.83 9.16 -16.60
N THR A 9 7.64 10.07 -16.06
CA THR A 9 8.93 9.71 -15.46
C THR A 9 8.73 9.17 -14.05
N ASP A 10 9.64 8.31 -13.59
CA ASP A 10 9.70 7.88 -12.19
C ASP A 10 9.77 9.09 -11.24
N ASP A 11 10.54 10.10 -11.62
CA ASP A 11 10.72 11.36 -10.94
C ASP A 11 9.40 12.12 -10.75
N ALA A 12 8.51 12.07 -11.75
CA ALA A 12 7.16 12.61 -11.64
C ALA A 12 6.29 11.78 -10.70
N LEU A 13 6.35 10.44 -10.78
CA LEU A 13 5.61 9.56 -9.87
C LEU A 13 6.04 9.76 -8.41
N ASN A 14 7.34 9.88 -8.16
CA ASN A 14 7.92 10.13 -6.85
C ASN A 14 7.43 11.47 -6.27
N ARG A 15 7.38 12.53 -7.09
CA ARG A 15 6.79 13.82 -6.69
C ARG A 15 5.29 13.72 -6.40
N ILE A 16 4.54 12.99 -7.22
CA ILE A 16 3.09 12.76 -7.00
C ILE A 16 2.88 12.01 -5.69
N ALA A 17 3.65 10.94 -5.43
CA ALA A 17 3.57 10.17 -4.19
C ALA A 17 3.83 11.06 -2.96
N GLY A 18 4.91 11.86 -2.99
CA GLY A 18 5.20 12.82 -1.92
C GLY A 18 4.12 13.88 -1.73
N PHE A 19 3.57 14.41 -2.83
CA PHE A 19 2.46 15.36 -2.78
C PHE A 19 1.20 14.74 -2.16
N LEU A 20 0.84 13.52 -2.56
CA LEU A 20 -0.31 12.80 -2.01
C LEU A 20 -0.11 12.47 -0.54
N HIS A 21 1.11 12.11 -0.13
CA HIS A 21 1.44 11.85 1.27
C HIS A 21 1.15 13.08 2.15
N ALA A 22 1.56 14.27 1.69
CA ALA A 22 1.31 15.53 2.40
C ALA A 22 -0.16 15.99 2.34
N ARG A 23 -0.86 15.77 1.22
CA ARG A 23 -2.23 16.29 0.99
C ARG A 23 -3.33 15.35 1.46
N ALA A 24 -3.07 14.05 1.48
CA ALA A 24 -4.03 12.98 1.77
C ALA A 24 -3.35 11.84 2.57
N PRO A 25 -2.80 12.13 3.76
CA PRO A 25 -2.03 11.15 4.54
C PRO A 25 -2.84 9.90 4.94
N TYR A 26 -4.17 9.98 5.04
CA TYR A 26 -5.05 8.83 5.29
C TYR A 26 -5.00 7.74 4.19
N LEU A 27 -4.40 8.02 3.03
CA LEU A 27 -4.13 7.00 2.00
C LEU A 27 -2.94 6.10 2.37
N PHE A 28 -2.09 6.58 3.29
CA PHE A 28 -0.80 5.96 3.65
C PHE A 28 -0.76 5.52 5.11
N ASN A 29 -1.61 6.10 5.97
CA ASN A 29 -1.60 5.84 7.40
C ASN A 29 -2.92 5.19 7.83
N TYR A 30 -2.84 3.92 8.23
CA TYR A 30 -3.96 3.07 8.62
C TYR A 30 -3.84 2.74 10.12
N VAL A 31 -4.88 3.02 10.90
CA VAL A 31 -4.81 2.91 12.36
C VAL A 31 -6.08 2.24 12.88
N ALA A 32 -5.90 1.23 13.73
CA ALA A 32 -6.94 0.71 14.60
C ALA A 32 -6.79 1.38 15.97
N PRO A 33 -7.70 2.29 16.35
CA PRO A 33 -7.57 3.05 17.60
C PRO A 33 -7.58 2.12 18.82
N SER A 34 -6.80 2.48 19.83
CA SER A 34 -6.96 1.94 21.17
C SER A 34 -8.13 2.61 21.89
N LEU A 35 -8.42 2.18 23.10
CA LEU A 35 -9.41 2.79 23.98
C LEU A 35 -8.72 3.34 25.22
N ARG A 36 -9.09 4.55 25.62
CA ARG A 36 -8.68 5.14 26.89
C ARG A 36 -9.91 5.27 27.80
N PRO A 37 -9.82 4.85 29.08
CA PRO A 37 -10.91 5.09 30.02
C PRO A 37 -11.03 6.58 30.31
N ARG A 38 -12.25 7.11 30.24
CA ARG A 38 -12.58 8.46 30.68
C ARG A 38 -12.95 8.41 32.15
N LEU A 39 -12.26 9.20 32.98
CA LEU A 39 -12.46 9.25 34.42
C LEU A 39 -13.23 10.52 34.82
N ASP A 40 -14.03 10.45 35.89
CA ASP A 40 -14.57 11.64 36.55
C ASP A 40 -13.58 12.25 37.56
N ASP A 41 -13.96 13.34 38.21
CA ASP A 41 -13.14 14.03 39.21
C ASP A 41 -12.82 13.15 40.44
N ALA A 42 -13.60 12.09 40.67
CA ALA A 42 -13.38 11.11 41.74
C ALA A 42 -12.53 9.90 41.29
N GLY A 43 -12.11 9.86 40.02
CA GLY A 43 -11.33 8.77 39.43
C GLY A 43 -12.15 7.55 39.00
N ALA A 44 -13.47 7.63 38.98
CA ALA A 44 -14.33 6.55 38.51
C ALA A 44 -14.46 6.56 36.98
N VAL A 45 -14.48 5.37 36.36
CA VAL A 45 -14.63 5.23 34.91
C VAL A 45 -16.06 5.59 34.49
N ILE A 46 -16.19 6.67 33.72
CA ILE A 46 -17.47 7.19 33.19
C ILE A 46 -17.64 6.96 31.68
N GLY A 47 -16.72 6.23 31.06
CA GLY A 47 -16.80 5.86 29.64
C GLY A 47 -15.44 5.50 29.05
N TYR A 48 -15.40 5.35 27.73
CA TYR A 48 -14.18 5.14 26.96
C TYR A 48 -14.16 6.10 25.78
N GLU A 49 -12.97 6.56 25.42
CA GLU A 49 -12.72 7.36 24.22
C GLU A 49 -11.68 6.67 23.33
N GLU A 50 -11.71 6.96 22.02
CA GLU A 50 -10.72 6.44 21.10
C GLU A 50 -9.36 7.12 21.32
N ASN A 51 -8.32 6.32 21.47
CA ASN A 51 -6.94 6.77 21.55
C ASN A 51 -6.21 6.34 20.27
N TRP A 52 -5.91 7.30 19.41
CA TRP A 52 -5.25 7.06 18.11
C TRP A 52 -3.75 6.94 18.32
N VAL A 53 -3.31 5.76 18.74
CA VAL A 53 -1.89 5.47 18.95
C VAL A 53 -1.24 5.12 17.61
N VAL A 54 -0.16 5.83 17.28
CA VAL A 54 0.63 5.65 16.06
C VAL A 54 2.11 5.54 16.41
N CYS A 55 2.93 5.10 15.45
CA CYS A 55 4.37 5.02 15.64
C CYS A 55 5.03 6.37 15.37
N THR A 56 4.67 6.99 14.24
CA THR A 56 5.11 8.33 13.87
C THR A 56 3.91 9.23 13.61
N GLU A 57 3.92 10.41 14.22
CA GLU A 57 2.89 11.43 13.96
C GLU A 57 2.98 11.95 12.53
N VAL A 58 1.82 12.22 11.91
CA VAL A 58 1.79 12.80 10.57
C VAL A 58 2.12 14.29 10.68
N ASP A 59 3.27 14.66 10.10
CA ASP A 59 3.79 16.03 10.03
C ASP A 59 4.27 16.34 8.60
N PRO A 60 3.89 17.48 7.98
CA PRO A 60 2.99 18.53 8.48
C PRO A 60 1.53 18.07 8.63
N PRO A 61 0.71 18.79 9.44
CA PRO A 61 -0.72 18.51 9.51
C PRO A 61 -1.37 18.64 8.14
N PRO A 62 -2.33 17.75 7.79
CA PRO A 62 -3.00 17.81 6.51
C PRO A 62 -3.90 19.04 6.39
N PRO A 63 -4.36 19.38 5.17
CA PRO A 63 -5.32 20.44 4.95
C PRO A 63 -6.59 20.29 5.80
N PRO A 64 -7.28 21.39 6.16
CA PRO A 64 -8.50 21.33 6.94
C PRO A 64 -9.55 20.39 6.31
N GLY A 65 -10.16 19.53 7.14
CA GLY A 65 -11.16 18.55 6.70
C GLY A 65 -10.58 17.26 6.13
N VAL A 66 -9.26 17.14 5.96
CA VAL A 66 -8.61 15.90 5.53
C VAL A 66 -8.17 15.08 6.76
N PRO A 67 -8.59 13.82 6.89
CA PRO A 67 -8.14 12.96 7.99
C PRO A 67 -6.63 12.70 7.92
N ARG A 68 -5.98 12.65 9.09
CA ARG A 68 -4.58 12.18 9.22
C ARG A 68 -4.46 10.68 8.98
N TYR A 69 -5.44 9.93 9.48
CA TYR A 69 -5.42 8.47 9.55
C TYR A 69 -6.70 7.89 8.98
N ARG A 70 -6.59 6.74 8.33
CA ARG A 70 -7.73 5.90 7.98
C ARG A 70 -7.94 4.86 9.07
N ARG A 71 -9.18 4.78 9.58
CA ARG A 71 -9.57 3.74 10.53
C ARG A 71 -9.54 2.36 9.87
N ILE A 72 -8.92 1.39 10.52
CA ILE A 72 -9.00 -0.03 10.17
C ILE A 72 -9.53 -0.85 11.35
N PRO A 73 -10.07 -2.06 11.12
CA PRO A 73 -10.44 -2.96 12.20
C PRO A 73 -9.20 -3.35 13.03
N PRO A 74 -9.33 -3.40 14.37
CA PRO A 74 -8.25 -3.89 15.23
C PRO A 74 -7.95 -5.37 14.97
N PHE A 75 -6.70 -5.75 15.20
CA PHE A 75 -6.20 -7.09 14.92
C PHE A 75 -6.75 -8.10 15.94
N GLN A 76 -7.20 -9.26 15.47
CA GLN A 76 -7.74 -10.31 16.34
C GLN A 76 -6.81 -11.51 16.36
N LEU A 77 -6.33 -11.87 17.55
CA LEU A 77 -5.54 -13.08 17.74
C LEU A 77 -6.47 -14.30 17.89
N PRO A 78 -6.18 -15.42 17.20
CA PRO A 78 -6.93 -16.66 17.39
C PRO A 78 -6.93 -17.11 18.85
N GLY A 79 -8.11 -17.37 19.40
CA GLY A 79 -8.28 -17.86 20.77
C GLY A 79 -8.09 -16.83 21.89
N VAL A 80 -7.72 -15.59 21.56
CA VAL A 80 -7.60 -14.51 22.55
C VAL A 80 -8.87 -13.64 22.51
N PRO A 81 -9.61 -13.49 23.62
CA PRO A 81 -10.86 -12.73 23.66
C PRO A 81 -10.61 -11.21 23.77
N ILE A 82 -9.64 -10.69 23.03
CA ILE A 82 -9.33 -9.26 22.98
C ILE A 82 -8.87 -8.88 21.57
N ARG A 83 -9.13 -7.64 21.18
CA ARG A 83 -8.66 -7.07 19.92
C ARG A 83 -7.50 -6.13 20.17
N LEU A 84 -6.51 -6.13 19.29
CA LEU A 84 -5.29 -5.36 19.43
C LEU A 84 -5.35 -4.12 18.54
N PRO A 85 -5.11 -2.92 19.09
CA PRO A 85 -4.86 -1.76 18.27
C PRO A 85 -3.53 -1.95 17.51
N CYS A 86 -3.48 -1.35 16.33
CA CYS A 86 -2.32 -1.43 15.45
C CYS A 86 -2.25 -0.20 14.55
N ALA A 87 -1.07 0.08 14.03
CA ALA A 87 -0.82 1.13 13.05
C ALA A 87 0.01 0.55 11.89
N ILE A 88 -0.32 0.95 10.66
CA ILE A 88 0.41 0.62 9.45
C ILE A 88 0.60 1.92 8.67
N GLN A 89 1.83 2.38 8.53
CA GLN A 89 2.16 3.68 7.96
C GLN A 89 3.17 3.51 6.82
N LEU A 90 2.77 3.80 5.58
CA LEU A 90 3.71 3.90 4.47
C LEU A 90 4.43 5.25 4.58
N ILE A 91 5.67 5.21 5.07
CA ILE A 91 6.47 6.42 5.32
C ILE A 91 7.37 6.78 4.14
N HIS A 92 7.65 5.82 3.27
CA HIS A 92 8.46 6.03 2.08
C HIS A 92 7.94 5.18 0.92
N LEU A 93 7.87 5.78 -0.26
CA LEU A 93 7.52 5.09 -1.50
C LEU A 93 8.32 5.71 -2.64
N ARG A 94 9.06 4.88 -3.38
CA ARG A 94 9.81 5.27 -4.57
C ARG A 94 9.56 4.32 -5.72
N PHE A 95 9.55 4.89 -6.91
CA PHE A 95 9.51 4.22 -8.20
C PHE A 95 10.84 4.48 -8.92
N ASP A 96 11.30 3.49 -9.67
CA ASP A 96 12.50 3.57 -10.50
C ASP A 96 12.24 2.79 -11.80
N PHE A 97 12.38 3.44 -12.94
CA PHE A 97 12.19 2.81 -14.25
C PHE A 97 13.53 2.46 -14.88
N HIS A 98 13.57 1.43 -15.74
CA HIS A 98 14.80 1.09 -16.47
C HIS A 98 15.40 2.32 -17.19
N PRO A 99 16.73 2.57 -17.10
CA PRO A 99 17.82 1.69 -16.63
C PRO A 99 17.96 1.44 -15.12
N GLY A 100 17.27 2.18 -14.26
CA GLY A 100 17.36 1.99 -12.81
C GLY A 100 18.55 2.71 -12.20
N ASP A 101 18.35 3.95 -11.74
CA ASP A 101 19.39 4.80 -11.15
C ASP A 101 19.06 5.32 -9.75
N THR A 102 17.85 5.07 -9.25
CA THR A 102 17.36 5.65 -8.00
C THR A 102 17.20 4.64 -6.85
N ILE A 103 16.89 3.38 -7.15
CA ILE A 103 16.70 2.31 -6.16
C ILE A 103 17.84 1.30 -6.27
N ALA A 104 18.56 1.10 -5.16
CA ALA A 104 19.55 0.03 -5.05
C ALA A 104 18.82 -1.26 -4.65
N LEU A 105 18.71 -2.20 -5.60
CA LEU A 105 18.07 -3.49 -5.35
C LEU A 105 18.92 -4.37 -4.40
N PRO A 106 18.29 -5.09 -3.47
CA PRO A 106 18.97 -6.06 -2.63
C PRO A 106 19.51 -7.24 -3.47
N PRO A 107 20.56 -7.94 -3.00
CA PRO A 107 21.24 -8.97 -3.78
C PRO A 107 20.37 -10.18 -4.15
N GLU A 108 19.25 -10.38 -3.46
CA GLU A 108 18.24 -11.41 -3.71
C GLU A 108 17.42 -11.12 -4.97
N LEU A 109 17.31 -9.84 -5.37
CA LEU A 109 16.64 -9.42 -6.60
C LEU A 109 17.65 -9.23 -7.74
N PRO A 110 17.27 -9.55 -8.99
CA PRO A 110 18.17 -9.42 -10.13
C PRO A 110 18.51 -7.94 -10.40
N GLY A 111 19.75 -7.55 -10.10
CA GLY A 111 20.32 -6.24 -10.42
C GLY A 111 21.37 -6.30 -11.53
N PRO A 112 21.57 -5.22 -12.33
CA PRO A 112 20.76 -4.00 -12.43
C PRO A 112 19.38 -4.24 -13.06
N LEU A 113 18.47 -3.25 -12.95
CA LEU A 113 17.11 -3.36 -13.46
C LEU A 113 17.10 -3.67 -14.96
N ALA A 114 16.55 -4.82 -15.34
CA ALA A 114 16.55 -5.27 -16.73
C ALA A 114 15.66 -4.39 -17.64
N PRO A 115 15.85 -4.40 -18.98
CA PRO A 115 15.00 -3.66 -19.90
C PRO A 115 13.51 -3.99 -19.74
N GLN A 116 12.64 -3.00 -19.93
CA GLN A 116 11.18 -3.11 -19.77
C GLN A 116 10.71 -3.45 -18.35
N ARG A 117 11.58 -3.27 -17.34
CA ARG A 117 11.25 -3.48 -15.93
C ARG A 117 11.18 -2.16 -15.18
N PHE A 118 10.46 -2.19 -14.07
CA PHE A 118 10.43 -1.14 -13.06
C PHE A 118 10.72 -1.73 -11.69
N ALA A 119 11.27 -0.92 -10.80
CA ALA A 119 11.42 -1.23 -9.39
C ALA A 119 10.57 -0.30 -8.53
N LEU A 120 10.17 -0.80 -7.37
CA LEU A 120 9.48 -0.05 -6.34
C LEU A 120 10.13 -0.35 -4.99
N GLU A 121 10.40 0.70 -4.23
CA GLU A 121 10.90 0.61 -2.87
C GLU A 121 9.84 1.22 -1.95
N ALA A 122 9.41 0.46 -0.94
CA ALA A 122 8.49 0.92 0.08
C ALA A 122 9.09 0.72 1.47
N MET A 123 8.90 1.70 2.34
CA MET A 123 9.19 1.56 3.77
C MET A 123 7.90 1.73 4.56
N ILE A 124 7.56 0.70 5.31
CA ILE A 124 6.33 0.62 6.09
C ILE A 124 6.71 0.54 7.56
N GLU A 125 6.15 1.44 8.35
CA GLU A 125 6.21 1.38 9.80
C GLU A 125 4.98 0.65 10.33
N PHE A 126 5.22 -0.45 11.04
CA PHE A 126 4.20 -1.25 11.68
C PHE A 126 4.27 -1.03 13.19
N GLY A 127 3.11 -0.74 13.79
CA GLY A 127 2.92 -0.69 15.23
C GLY A 127 1.92 -1.74 15.67
N LEU A 128 2.29 -2.59 16.63
CA LEU A 128 1.39 -3.59 17.20
C LEU A 128 1.37 -3.48 18.72
N ALA A 129 0.18 -3.56 19.31
CA ALA A 129 0.06 -3.64 20.76
C ALA A 129 0.53 -5.00 21.29
N CYS A 130 1.36 -4.99 22.33
CA CYS A 130 1.71 -6.19 23.07
C CYS A 130 0.63 -6.49 24.12
N VAL A 131 0.12 -7.72 24.16
CA VAL A 131 -0.82 -8.15 25.20
C VAL A 131 -0.03 -8.42 26.48
N PRO A 132 -0.24 -7.66 27.57
CA PRO A 132 0.44 -7.97 28.82
C PRO A 132 -0.08 -9.32 29.36
N PRO A 133 0.78 -10.15 30.00
CA PRO A 133 0.36 -11.45 30.51
C PRO A 133 -0.87 -11.39 31.43
N ALA A 134 -1.03 -10.30 32.18
CA ALA A 134 -2.15 -10.06 33.08
C ALA A 134 -3.50 -9.82 32.36
N ALA A 135 -3.49 -9.41 31.08
CA ALA A 135 -4.70 -9.22 30.29
C ALA A 135 -5.22 -10.54 29.68
N VAL A 136 -4.43 -11.62 29.74
CA VAL A 136 -4.86 -12.95 29.30
C VAL A 136 -5.56 -13.63 30.47
N ALA A 137 -6.89 -13.53 30.51
CA ALA A 137 -7.67 -14.39 31.41
C ALA A 137 -7.52 -15.86 30.97
N PRO A 138 -7.46 -16.83 31.91
CA PRO A 138 -7.48 -18.24 31.54
C PRO A 138 -8.73 -18.54 30.71
N PRO A 139 -8.65 -19.45 29.73
CA PRO A 139 -9.77 -19.75 28.86
C PRO A 139 -10.95 -20.26 29.69
N VAL A 140 -11.98 -19.43 29.82
CA VAL A 140 -13.28 -19.89 30.31
C VAL A 140 -13.95 -20.56 29.11
N LEU A 141 -14.34 -21.84 29.25
CA LEU A 141 -15.16 -22.55 28.25
C LEU A 141 -16.50 -21.82 28.13
N SER A 142 -16.54 -20.77 27.33
CA SER A 142 -17.75 -20.02 27.00
C SER A 142 -18.24 -20.50 25.65
N THR A 143 -19.46 -21.02 25.62
CA THR A 143 -20.09 -21.57 24.41
C THR A 143 -20.70 -20.49 23.52
N HIS A 144 -20.71 -19.21 23.92
CA HIS A 144 -21.50 -18.17 23.25
C HIS A 144 -20.92 -16.75 23.42
N SER A 145 -19.73 -16.45 22.90
CA SER A 145 -19.37 -15.05 22.63
C SER A 145 -19.24 -14.83 21.12
N HIS A 146 -20.14 -14.02 20.55
CA HIS A 146 -19.99 -13.56 19.17
C HIS A 146 -18.66 -12.80 19.06
N ALA A 147 -17.82 -13.16 18.08
CA ALA A 147 -16.49 -12.58 17.85
C ALA A 147 -16.48 -11.04 17.65
N TRP A 148 -17.65 -10.41 17.54
CA TRP A 148 -17.87 -9.00 17.27
C TRP A 148 -17.82 -8.10 18.51
N ASP A 149 -18.06 -8.64 19.71
CA ASP A 149 -18.17 -7.90 20.98
C ASP A 149 -16.89 -7.91 21.84
N LEU A 150 -15.76 -8.34 21.27
CA LEU A 150 -14.51 -8.39 22.03
C LEU A 150 -13.97 -6.98 22.31
N PRO A 151 -13.57 -6.67 23.56
CA PRO A 151 -13.00 -5.37 23.89
C PRO A 151 -11.68 -5.15 23.14
N VAL A 152 -11.39 -3.89 22.81
CA VAL A 152 -10.07 -3.49 22.29
C VAL A 152 -9.14 -3.24 23.47
N LEU A 153 -7.92 -3.76 23.40
CA LEU A 153 -6.91 -3.62 24.44
C LEU A 153 -6.55 -2.13 24.63
N PRO A 154 -6.74 -1.56 25.83
CA PRO A 154 -6.32 -0.19 26.13
C PRO A 154 -4.79 -0.14 26.24
N VAL A 155 -4.16 0.64 25.38
CA VAL A 155 -2.72 0.91 25.38
C VAL A 155 -2.48 2.39 25.07
N ASP A 156 -1.37 2.91 25.59
CA ASP A 156 -0.89 4.26 25.29
C ASP A 156 0.29 4.28 24.31
N ARG A 157 0.83 3.11 23.95
CA ARG A 157 1.93 2.95 22.99
C ARG A 157 1.85 1.63 22.23
N LEU A 158 2.42 1.62 21.03
CA LEU A 158 2.61 0.43 20.20
C LEU A 158 4.09 0.02 20.23
N GLU A 159 4.35 -1.27 19.99
CA GLU A 159 5.69 -1.74 19.64
C GLU A 159 5.88 -1.51 18.13
N CYS A 160 6.78 -0.61 17.79
CA CYS A 160 6.96 -0.10 16.44
C CYS A 160 8.23 -0.64 15.79
N PHE A 161 8.13 -1.03 14.52
CA PHE A 161 9.25 -1.52 13.73
C PHE A 161 9.07 -1.19 12.24
N LEU A 162 10.19 -1.16 11.51
CA LEU A 162 10.22 -0.83 10.10
C LEU A 162 10.38 -2.09 9.26
N ILE A 163 9.63 -2.13 8.16
CA ILE A 163 9.77 -3.13 7.10
C ILE A 163 10.11 -2.39 5.82
N ARG A 164 11.19 -2.80 5.16
CA ARG A 164 11.59 -2.28 3.85
C ARG A 164 11.31 -3.33 2.80
N ILE A 165 10.58 -2.97 1.76
CA ILE A 165 10.10 -3.89 0.73
C ILE A 165 10.61 -3.39 -0.62
N PHE A 166 11.17 -4.30 -1.40
CA PHE A 166 11.59 -4.08 -2.77
C PHE A 166 10.74 -4.94 -3.69
N VAL A 167 10.26 -4.35 -4.77
CA VAL A 167 9.44 -5.04 -5.78
C VAL A 167 10.03 -4.76 -7.15
N VAL A 168 10.17 -5.79 -7.97
CA VAL A 168 10.52 -5.67 -9.39
C VAL A 168 9.36 -6.23 -10.21
N GLY A 169 8.99 -5.52 -11.26
CA GLY A 169 7.91 -5.95 -12.13
C GLY A 169 8.02 -5.41 -13.55
N HIS A 170 7.04 -5.80 -14.35
CA HIS A 170 6.91 -5.35 -15.73
C HIS A 170 5.46 -5.20 -16.16
N LEU A 171 5.27 -4.51 -17.28
CA LEU A 171 3.97 -4.42 -17.92
C LEU A 171 3.80 -5.54 -18.93
N ILE A 172 2.57 -6.06 -18.98
CA ILE A 172 2.12 -6.99 -20.02
C ILE A 172 0.90 -6.40 -20.73
N THR A 173 0.61 -6.88 -21.93
CA THR A 173 -0.57 -6.49 -22.70
C THR A 173 -1.35 -7.73 -23.13
N GLY A 174 -2.66 -7.59 -23.32
CA GLY A 174 -3.46 -8.70 -23.86
C GLY A 174 -4.02 -9.66 -22.82
N ILE A 175 -4.21 -9.21 -21.56
CA ILE A 175 -4.78 -10.06 -20.50
C ILE A 175 -6.18 -10.53 -20.90
N GLY A 176 -6.47 -11.81 -20.67
CA GLY A 176 -7.80 -12.38 -20.87
C GLY A 176 -8.28 -12.38 -22.33
N GLY A 177 -7.35 -12.29 -23.29
CA GLY A 177 -7.68 -12.21 -24.71
C GLY A 177 -8.11 -10.81 -25.18
N MET A 178 -8.02 -9.79 -24.31
CA MET A 178 -8.35 -8.41 -24.64
C MET A 178 -7.06 -7.66 -24.97
N PRO A 179 -6.72 -7.45 -26.27
CA PRO A 179 -5.42 -6.91 -26.70
C PRO A 179 -5.10 -5.52 -26.15
N GLN A 180 -6.12 -4.79 -25.69
CA GLN A 180 -6.05 -3.42 -25.21
C GLN A 180 -5.86 -3.30 -23.69
N GLN A 181 -5.86 -4.42 -22.97
CA GLN A 181 -5.72 -4.40 -21.52
C GLN A 181 -4.24 -4.42 -21.12
N ILE A 182 -3.81 -3.37 -20.41
CA ILE A 182 -2.51 -3.30 -19.77
C ILE A 182 -2.60 -4.14 -18.49
N GLY A 183 -1.55 -4.88 -18.21
CA GLY A 183 -1.35 -5.64 -16.99
C GLY A 183 -0.05 -5.30 -16.33
N LEU A 184 0.07 -5.73 -15.08
CA LEU A 184 1.31 -5.63 -14.33
C LEU A 184 1.63 -7.00 -13.74
N GLU A 185 2.83 -7.48 -14.00
CA GLU A 185 3.36 -8.72 -13.46
C GLU A 185 4.54 -8.44 -12.53
N LEU A 186 4.62 -9.22 -11.46
CA LEU A 186 5.69 -9.16 -10.48
C LEU A 186 6.74 -10.21 -10.81
N ASP A 187 7.99 -9.78 -10.89
CA ASP A 187 9.16 -10.62 -11.13
C ASP A 187 9.80 -11.08 -9.83
N GLY A 188 9.75 -10.21 -8.83
CA GLY A 188 10.27 -10.46 -7.50
C GLY A 188 9.71 -9.48 -6.48
N LEU A 189 9.63 -9.96 -5.25
CA LEU A 189 9.37 -9.15 -4.07
C LEU A 189 10.31 -9.65 -2.99
N GLU A 190 11.01 -8.73 -2.35
CA GLU A 190 11.96 -9.02 -1.28
C GLU A 190 11.67 -8.11 -0.09
N ILE A 191 11.72 -8.65 1.11
CA ILE A 191 11.63 -7.87 2.34
C ILE A 191 13.01 -7.83 3.00
N ALA A 192 13.55 -6.64 3.25
CA ALA A 192 14.84 -6.54 3.93
C ALA A 192 14.74 -7.06 5.37
N ASP A 193 15.66 -7.97 5.70
CA ASP A 193 16.01 -8.35 7.07
C ASP A 193 14.93 -9.09 7.87
N ILE A 194 14.02 -9.85 7.25
CA ILE A 194 13.11 -10.74 7.99
C ILE A 194 13.77 -12.09 8.23
N LYS A 195 13.82 -12.53 9.49
CA LYS A 195 14.26 -13.88 9.85
C LYS A 195 13.27 -14.55 10.78
N PRO A 196 13.12 -15.89 10.73
CA PRO A 196 13.82 -16.81 9.83
C PRO A 196 13.25 -16.81 8.39
N ALA A 197 14.00 -17.36 7.42
CA ALA A 197 13.63 -17.39 6.00
C ALA A 197 12.23 -18.00 5.73
N GLY A 198 11.76 -18.94 6.57
CA GLY A 198 10.41 -19.48 6.45
C GLY A 198 9.30 -18.47 6.78
N LEU A 199 9.56 -17.54 7.70
CA LEU A 199 8.62 -16.45 8.03
C LEU A 199 8.61 -15.41 6.91
N GLU A 200 9.80 -15.02 6.45
CA GLU A 200 9.99 -14.10 5.33
C GLU A 200 9.23 -14.58 4.09
N GLY A 201 9.51 -15.79 3.59
CA GLY A 201 8.83 -16.33 2.41
C GLY A 201 7.32 -16.48 2.57
N ALA A 202 6.81 -16.71 3.79
CA ALA A 202 5.37 -16.73 4.04
C ALA A 202 4.76 -15.33 3.93
N VAL A 203 5.40 -14.33 4.53
CA VAL A 203 4.96 -12.92 4.46
C VAL A 203 5.01 -12.43 3.01
N GLU A 204 6.10 -12.69 2.29
CA GLU A 204 6.26 -12.35 0.87
C GLU A 204 5.17 -12.98 0.01
N CYS A 205 4.85 -14.25 0.22
CA CYS A 205 3.77 -14.94 -0.49
C CYS A 205 2.42 -14.23 -0.29
N TYR A 206 2.08 -13.86 0.95
CA TYR A 206 0.84 -13.12 1.23
C TYR A 206 0.85 -11.70 0.63
N LEU A 207 2.00 -11.03 0.65
CA LEU A 207 2.14 -9.71 0.03
C LEU A 207 1.99 -9.78 -1.49
N ILE A 208 2.59 -10.77 -2.15
CA ILE A 208 2.41 -11.01 -3.58
C ILE A 208 0.94 -11.28 -3.90
N ALA A 209 0.26 -12.11 -3.10
CA ALA A 209 -1.17 -12.39 -3.29
C ALA A 209 -2.03 -11.14 -3.12
N MET A 210 -1.74 -10.31 -2.11
CA MET A 210 -2.42 -9.03 -1.91
C MET A 210 -2.15 -8.04 -3.05
N LEU A 211 -0.90 -7.93 -3.50
CA LEU A 211 -0.51 -7.07 -4.61
C LEU A 211 -1.26 -7.48 -5.88
N LYS A 212 -1.19 -8.76 -6.26
CA LYS A 212 -1.85 -9.28 -7.46
C LYS A 212 -3.38 -9.23 -7.37
N GLY A 213 -3.95 -9.51 -6.19
CA GLY A 213 -5.39 -9.63 -6.01
C GLY A 213 -6.13 -8.31 -5.79
N ALA A 214 -5.48 -7.31 -5.19
CA ALA A 214 -6.15 -6.07 -4.77
C ALA A 214 -5.49 -4.81 -5.31
N ILE A 215 -4.16 -4.71 -5.27
CA ILE A 215 -3.45 -3.44 -5.52
C ILE A 215 -3.18 -3.23 -7.00
N LEU A 216 -2.56 -4.21 -7.67
CA LEU A 216 -2.18 -4.10 -9.08
C LEU A 216 -3.37 -3.84 -10.02
N PRO A 217 -4.53 -4.52 -9.87
CA PRO A 217 -5.69 -4.21 -10.69
C PRO A 217 -6.15 -2.75 -10.57
N GLN A 218 -6.08 -2.16 -9.38
CA GLN A 218 -6.45 -0.77 -9.16
C GLN A 218 -5.42 0.19 -9.79
N LEU A 219 -4.13 -0.15 -9.71
CA LEU A 219 -3.07 0.66 -10.33
C LEU A 219 -3.19 0.68 -11.86
N VAL A 220 -3.47 -0.47 -12.47
CA VAL A 220 -3.71 -0.58 -13.92
C VAL A 220 -4.88 0.31 -14.34
N LEU A 221 -6.01 0.24 -13.62
CA LEU A 221 -7.18 1.07 -13.92
C LEU A 221 -6.87 2.56 -13.80
N ALA A 222 -6.12 2.97 -12.77
CA ALA A 222 -5.70 4.35 -12.61
C ALA A 222 -4.82 4.82 -13.77
N LEU A 223 -3.83 4.01 -14.19
CA LEU A 223 -2.95 4.33 -15.32
C LEU A 223 -3.71 4.49 -16.64
N GLN A 224 -4.75 3.66 -16.87
CA GLN A 224 -5.60 3.77 -18.06
C GLN A 224 -6.50 5.01 -18.05
N ALA A 225 -6.93 5.46 -16.86
CA ALA A 225 -7.86 6.57 -16.70
C ALA A 225 -7.18 7.96 -16.76
N VAL A 226 -5.91 8.07 -16.37
CA VAL A 226 -5.17 9.34 -16.27
C VAL A 226 -5.12 10.12 -17.60
N PRO A 227 -4.79 9.52 -18.77
CA PRO A 227 -4.73 10.27 -20.03
C PRO A 227 -6.09 10.81 -20.47
N ILE A 228 -7.19 10.08 -20.24
CA ILE A 228 -8.53 10.43 -20.72
C ILE A 228 -9.13 11.56 -19.89
N HIS A 229 -9.07 11.45 -18.56
CA HIS A 229 -9.67 12.43 -17.67
C HIS A 229 -8.90 13.75 -17.62
N THR A 230 -7.57 13.72 -17.76
CA THR A 230 -6.76 14.95 -17.78
C THR A 230 -6.99 15.78 -19.04
N LEU A 231 -7.38 15.15 -20.16
CA LEU A 231 -7.66 15.84 -21.42
C LEU A 231 -9.13 16.30 -21.56
N GLY A 232 -10.01 15.97 -20.61
CA GLY A 232 -11.43 16.33 -20.67
C GLY A 232 -12.20 15.66 -21.81
N LEU A 233 -11.66 14.58 -22.38
CA LEU A 233 -12.21 13.89 -23.54
C LEU A 233 -13.20 12.81 -23.09
N THR A 234 -14.46 13.19 -22.88
CA THR A 234 -15.51 12.25 -22.44
C THR A 234 -16.07 11.36 -23.55
N ALA A 235 -15.71 11.62 -24.82
CA ALA A 235 -16.24 10.93 -26.00
C ALA A 235 -15.18 10.14 -26.77
N VAL A 236 -14.02 9.87 -26.16
CA VAL A 236 -12.91 9.17 -26.82
C VAL A 236 -12.63 7.87 -26.09
N THR A 237 -12.56 6.79 -26.85
CA THR A 237 -12.10 5.48 -26.34
C THR A 237 -10.66 5.29 -26.80
N PRO A 238 -9.66 5.43 -25.92
CA PRO A 238 -8.28 5.16 -26.30
C PRO A 238 -8.02 3.65 -26.37
N SER A 239 -7.20 3.27 -27.34
CA SER A 239 -6.59 1.94 -27.44
C SER A 239 -5.09 2.07 -27.61
N LEU A 240 -4.30 1.12 -27.11
CA LEU A 240 -2.88 1.00 -27.41
C LEU A 240 -2.64 0.90 -28.93
N SER A 241 -1.77 1.76 -29.44
CA SER A 241 -1.35 1.74 -30.83
C SER A 241 -0.63 0.44 -31.18
N ALA A 242 -1.10 -0.23 -32.23
CA ALA A 242 -0.54 -1.49 -32.70
C ALA A 242 0.76 -1.30 -33.51
N GLY A 243 1.59 -2.35 -33.57
CA GLY A 243 2.80 -2.38 -34.41
C GLY A 243 4.02 -1.68 -33.81
N LEU A 244 3.94 -1.24 -32.56
CA LEU A 244 5.09 -0.75 -31.78
C LEU A 244 5.69 -1.92 -30.97
N PRO A 245 7.03 -2.06 -30.90
CA PRO A 245 7.69 -3.22 -30.31
C PRO A 245 7.44 -3.36 -28.80
N ASN A 246 7.27 -2.25 -28.08
CA ASN A 246 6.90 -2.21 -26.67
C ASN A 246 5.90 -1.06 -26.48
N ASN A 247 4.62 -1.36 -26.28
CA ASN A 247 3.61 -0.35 -25.98
C ASN A 247 2.60 -0.92 -24.98
N PRO A 248 2.65 -0.53 -23.69
CA PRO A 248 3.56 0.48 -23.10
C PRO A 248 5.05 0.10 -23.13
N ALA A 249 5.95 1.10 -23.13
CA ALA A 249 7.39 0.89 -23.00
C ALA A 249 7.90 1.45 -21.67
N VAL A 250 8.81 0.72 -21.00
CA VAL A 250 9.58 1.22 -19.86
C VAL A 250 11.04 1.37 -20.27
N GLU A 251 11.47 2.63 -20.43
CA GLU A 251 12.81 3.00 -20.86
C GLU A 251 13.11 4.46 -20.49
N ASN A 252 14.39 4.83 -20.45
CA ASN A 252 14.82 6.21 -20.17
C ASN A 252 14.20 6.81 -18.89
N ASN A 253 14.10 6.01 -17.81
CA ASN A 253 13.50 6.42 -16.53
C ASN A 253 12.01 6.85 -16.67
N ALA A 254 11.30 6.31 -17.67
CA ALA A 254 9.92 6.67 -17.95
C ALA A 254 9.06 5.48 -18.42
N LEU A 255 7.77 5.59 -18.13
CA LEU A 255 6.71 4.80 -18.74
C LEU A 255 6.13 5.58 -19.92
N HIS A 256 6.27 5.03 -21.12
CA HIS A 256 5.75 5.58 -22.36
C HIS A 256 4.52 4.80 -22.83
N VAL A 257 3.50 5.53 -23.30
CA VAL A 257 2.27 4.95 -23.82
C VAL A 257 1.89 5.66 -25.12
N TRP A 258 1.59 4.87 -26.15
CA TRP A 258 1.08 5.36 -27.42
C TRP A 258 -0.35 4.87 -27.61
N LEU A 259 -1.26 5.79 -27.89
CA LEU A 259 -2.69 5.53 -27.97
C LEU A 259 -3.23 5.97 -29.34
N ASP A 260 -4.08 5.12 -29.91
CA ASP A 260 -4.99 5.45 -30.99
C ASP A 260 -6.32 5.88 -30.37
N LEU A 261 -6.93 6.93 -30.93
CA LEU A 261 -8.13 7.54 -30.38
C LEU A 261 -9.33 7.25 -31.30
N ALA A 262 -10.26 6.43 -30.82
CA ALA A 262 -11.54 6.24 -31.48
C ALA A 262 -12.54 7.27 -30.95
N PHE A 263 -13.06 8.12 -31.83
CA PHE A 263 -14.17 9.02 -31.53
C PHE A 263 -15.49 8.26 -31.68
N ALA A 264 -16.34 8.35 -30.66
CA ALA A 264 -17.71 7.84 -30.71
C ALA A 264 -18.63 8.77 -31.51
#